data_AF-A0A8H7KVD9-F1
#
_entry.id   AF-A0A8H7KVD9-F1
#
_cell.length_a   1.000
_cell.length_b   1.000
_cell.length_c   1.000
_cell.angle_alpha   90.00
_cell.angle_beta   90.00
_cell.angle_gamma   90.00
#
_symmetry.space_group_name_H-M   'P 1'
#
loop_
_entity.id
_entity.type
_entity.pdbx_description
1 polymer ?
#
loop_
_entity_poly.entity_id
_entity_poly.type
_entity_poly.pdbx_seq_one_letter_code
_entity_poly.pdbx_strand_id
1 'polypeptide(L)'
;CLRTLGQILRAEQKYDEASDALKEALAEFLKLGSRLGAAQCLQILGEILIAQKIFSDASATLTEALDQYRDIGDRYGESQCLELLGESFLAQGQRTEGVTWLVQARDLFLEIGSDGQAARCSETIEGVVESEAENLGSGEDGLPSSAEQSETEHEDAAVGGGNDDSDIYGK
;
A
#
# COMPACT_ATOMS: atom_id res chain seq x y z
N CYS A 1 -28.45 -9.75 0.69
CA CYS A 1 -28.14 -11.15 0.38
C CYS A 1 -26.65 -11.38 0.12
N LEU A 2 -25.98 -10.57 -0.71
CA LEU A 2 -24.54 -10.74 -1.01
C LEU A 2 -23.59 -10.54 0.19
N ARG A 3 -23.85 -9.52 1.04
CA ARG A 3 -23.06 -9.29 2.26
C ARG A 3 -23.10 -10.49 3.25
N THR A 4 -24.27 -11.11 3.38
CA THR A 4 -24.45 -12.31 4.22
C THR A 4 -23.74 -13.51 3.62
N LEU A 5 -23.72 -13.62 2.29
CA LEU A 5 -22.94 -14.63 1.58
C LEU A 5 -21.46 -14.44 1.89
N GLY A 6 -20.87 -13.25 1.70
CA GLY A 6 -19.47 -12.98 2.05
C GLY A 6 -19.10 -13.34 3.50
N GLN A 7 -19.99 -13.09 4.46
CA GLN A 7 -19.79 -13.47 5.87
C GLN A 7 -19.81 -14.98 6.11
N ILE A 8 -20.76 -15.71 5.49
CA ILE A 8 -20.85 -17.18 5.61
C ILE A 8 -19.61 -17.84 4.99
N LEU A 9 -19.11 -17.28 3.89
CA LEU A 9 -17.99 -17.86 3.14
C LEU A 9 -16.66 -17.71 3.88
N ARG A 10 -16.42 -16.59 4.58
CA ARG A 10 -15.28 -16.45 5.51
C ARG A 10 -15.36 -17.44 6.68
N ALA A 11 -16.57 -17.78 7.13
CA ALA A 11 -16.77 -18.65 8.28
C ALA A 11 -16.60 -20.14 7.95
N GLU A 12 -16.95 -20.58 6.73
CA GLU A 12 -16.98 -22.01 6.39
C GLU A 12 -15.77 -22.50 5.58
N GLN A 13 -14.84 -21.63 5.16
CA GLN A 13 -13.75 -21.95 4.22
C GLN A 13 -14.22 -22.61 2.90
N LYS A 14 -15.52 -22.56 2.58
CA LYS A 14 -16.11 -23.04 1.33
C LYS A 14 -15.94 -22.01 0.22
N TYR A 15 -14.70 -21.60 0.00
CA TYR A 15 -14.34 -20.55 -0.94
C TYR A 15 -14.58 -20.93 -2.40
N ASP A 16 -14.57 -22.23 -2.73
CA ASP A 16 -14.80 -22.70 -4.09
C ASP A 16 -16.29 -22.62 -4.47
N GLU A 17 -17.17 -23.19 -3.64
CA GLU A 17 -18.63 -23.11 -3.80
C GLU A 17 -19.13 -21.65 -3.82
N ALA A 18 -18.52 -20.81 -2.98
CA ALA A 18 -18.73 -19.36 -2.99
C ALA A 18 -18.45 -18.72 -4.34
N SER A 19 -17.27 -19.03 -4.87
CA SER A 19 -16.74 -18.39 -6.05
C SER A 19 -17.56 -18.78 -7.27
N ASP A 20 -17.99 -20.03 -7.34
CA ASP A 20 -18.85 -20.52 -8.41
C ASP A 20 -20.23 -19.84 -8.37
N ALA A 21 -20.86 -19.77 -7.19
CA ALA A 21 -22.14 -19.08 -7.04
C ALA A 21 -22.06 -17.58 -7.37
N LEU A 22 -20.94 -16.91 -7.00
CA LEU A 22 -20.71 -15.50 -7.32
C LEU A 22 -20.44 -15.28 -8.81
N LYS A 23 -19.74 -16.19 -9.49
CA LYS A 23 -19.53 -16.15 -10.95
C LYS A 23 -20.83 -16.33 -11.71
N GLU A 24 -21.71 -17.23 -11.25
CA GLU A 24 -23.05 -17.38 -11.82
C GLU A 24 -23.88 -16.11 -11.63
N ALA A 25 -23.89 -15.55 -10.41
CA ALA A 25 -24.59 -14.31 -10.12
C ALA A 25 -24.05 -13.13 -10.94
N LEU A 26 -22.73 -13.02 -11.11
CA LEU A 26 -22.08 -12.03 -11.95
C LEU A 26 -22.57 -12.15 -13.41
N ALA A 27 -22.58 -13.36 -13.97
CA ALA A 27 -23.07 -13.59 -15.32
C ALA A 27 -24.53 -13.18 -15.49
N GLU A 28 -25.39 -13.47 -14.50
CA GLU A 28 -26.79 -13.05 -14.52
C GLU A 28 -26.94 -11.52 -14.39
N PHE A 29 -26.19 -10.87 -13.50
CA PHE A 29 -26.23 -9.40 -13.39
C PHE A 29 -25.76 -8.70 -14.66
N LEU A 30 -24.72 -9.23 -15.32
CA LEU A 30 -24.26 -8.72 -16.61
C LEU A 30 -25.32 -8.89 -17.71
N LYS A 31 -25.99 -10.05 -17.78
CA LYS A 31 -27.11 -10.27 -18.72
C LYS A 31 -28.28 -9.33 -18.47
N LEU A 32 -28.58 -9.03 -17.20
CA LEU A 32 -29.63 -8.10 -16.79
C LEU A 32 -29.21 -6.63 -16.92
N GLY A 33 -27.95 -6.33 -17.26
CA GLY A 33 -27.42 -4.98 -17.35
C GLY A 33 -27.23 -4.28 -15.99
N SER A 34 -27.27 -5.02 -14.88
CA SER A 34 -27.08 -4.49 -13.54
C SER A 34 -25.58 -4.37 -13.22
N ARG A 35 -25.00 -3.20 -13.54
CA ARG A 35 -23.58 -2.92 -13.27
C ARG A 35 -23.24 -2.93 -11.78
N LEU A 36 -24.12 -2.40 -10.94
CA LEU A 36 -23.92 -2.40 -9.48
C LEU A 36 -23.88 -3.83 -8.92
N GLY A 37 -24.79 -4.70 -9.36
CA GLY A 37 -24.80 -6.10 -8.93
C GLY A 37 -23.53 -6.85 -9.38
N ALA A 38 -23.08 -6.59 -10.61
CA ALA A 38 -21.83 -7.14 -11.12
C ALA A 38 -20.60 -6.66 -10.32
N ALA A 39 -20.51 -5.36 -10.02
CA ALA A 39 -19.43 -4.79 -9.22
C ALA A 39 -19.36 -5.40 -7.81
N GLN A 40 -20.52 -5.57 -7.15
CA GLN A 40 -20.61 -6.21 -5.84
C GLN A 40 -20.16 -7.68 -5.88
N CYS A 41 -20.50 -8.43 -6.94
CA CYS A 41 -20.03 -9.80 -7.11
C CYS A 41 -18.51 -9.85 -7.27
N LEU A 42 -17.93 -8.98 -8.10
CA LEU A 42 -16.48 -8.88 -8.32
C LEU A 42 -15.74 -8.51 -7.03
N GLN A 43 -16.25 -7.54 -6.26
CA GLN A 43 -15.66 -7.16 -4.98
C GLN A 43 -15.57 -8.37 -4.03
N ILE A 44 -16.66 -9.11 -3.86
CA ILE A 44 -16.70 -10.27 -2.95
C ILE A 44 -15.79 -11.40 -3.46
N LEU A 45 -15.72 -11.62 -4.79
CA LEU A 45 -14.76 -12.56 -5.38
C LEU A 45 -13.31 -12.15 -5.06
N GLY A 46 -12.99 -10.86 -5.16
CA GLY A 46 -11.70 -10.30 -4.76
C GLY A 46 -11.36 -10.58 -3.30
N GLU A 47 -12.31 -10.34 -2.37
CA GLU A 47 -12.14 -10.65 -0.95
C GLU A 47 -11.84 -12.14 -0.69
N ILE A 48 -12.54 -13.04 -1.40
CA ILE A 48 -12.32 -14.49 -1.31
C ILE A 48 -10.92 -14.85 -1.80
N LEU A 49 -10.48 -14.29 -2.92
CA LEU A 49 -9.16 -14.54 -3.47
C LEU A 49 -8.05 -14.04 -2.54
N ILE A 50 -8.24 -12.89 -1.86
CA ILE A 50 -7.34 -12.43 -0.79
C ILE A 50 -7.29 -13.45 0.36
N ALA A 51 -8.44 -13.95 0.81
CA ALA A 51 -8.51 -14.95 1.88
C ALA A 51 -7.83 -16.28 1.50
N GLN A 52 -7.87 -16.66 0.22
CA GLN A 52 -7.16 -17.80 -0.35
C GLN A 52 -5.68 -17.51 -0.65
N LYS A 53 -5.20 -16.27 -0.44
CA LYS A 53 -3.85 -15.79 -0.75
C LYS A 53 -3.50 -15.85 -2.25
N ILE A 54 -4.50 -15.77 -3.12
CA ILE A 54 -4.36 -15.70 -4.57
C ILE A 54 -4.36 -14.23 -5.00
N PHE A 55 -3.30 -13.51 -4.63
CA PHE A 55 -3.28 -12.05 -4.69
C PHE A 55 -3.29 -11.45 -6.10
N SER A 56 -2.70 -12.16 -7.09
CA SER A 56 -2.71 -11.72 -8.49
C SER A 56 -4.14 -11.64 -9.03
N ASP A 57 -4.90 -12.72 -8.87
CA ASP A 57 -6.28 -12.80 -9.34
C ASP A 57 -7.19 -11.87 -8.52
N ALA A 58 -6.93 -11.73 -7.22
CA ALA A 58 -7.63 -10.76 -6.38
C ALA A 58 -7.46 -9.34 -6.91
N SER A 59 -6.23 -8.93 -7.22
CA SER A 59 -5.93 -7.58 -7.70
C SER A 59 -6.60 -7.29 -9.04
N ALA A 60 -6.57 -8.25 -9.97
CA ALA A 60 -7.27 -8.12 -11.24
C ALA A 60 -8.79 -7.97 -11.05
N THR A 61 -9.39 -8.83 -10.22
CA THR A 61 -10.83 -8.84 -9.95
C THR A 61 -11.29 -7.56 -9.24
N LEU A 62 -10.52 -7.08 -8.26
CA LEU A 62 -10.82 -5.84 -7.53
C LEU A 62 -10.64 -4.59 -8.40
N THR A 63 -9.69 -4.61 -9.34
CA THR A 63 -9.53 -3.51 -10.32
C THR A 63 -10.72 -3.45 -11.26
N GLU A 64 -11.25 -4.59 -11.70
CA GLU A 64 -12.48 -4.60 -12.50
C GLU A 64 -13.68 -4.07 -11.70
N ALA A 65 -13.83 -4.48 -10.42
CA ALA A 65 -14.86 -3.94 -9.54
C ALA A 65 -14.73 -2.42 -9.35
N LEU A 66 -13.50 -1.93 -9.15
CA LEU A 66 -13.17 -0.51 -9.01
C LEU A 66 -13.64 0.30 -10.22
N ASP A 67 -13.32 -0.17 -11.43
CA ASP A 67 -13.72 0.50 -12.67
C ASP A 67 -15.25 0.51 -12.84
N GLN A 68 -15.93 -0.59 -12.49
CA GLN A 68 -17.39 -0.61 -12.50
C GLN A 68 -18.00 0.38 -11.49
N TYR A 69 -17.46 0.46 -10.28
CA TYR A 69 -17.92 1.40 -9.26
C TYR A 69 -17.70 2.87 -9.68
N ARG A 70 -16.57 3.17 -10.33
CA ARG A 70 -16.31 4.48 -10.93
C ARG A 70 -17.31 4.83 -12.03
N ASP A 71 -17.56 3.89 -12.93
CA ASP A 71 -18.50 4.06 -14.04
C ASP A 71 -19.93 4.36 -13.57
N ILE A 72 -20.37 3.74 -12.47
CA ILE A 72 -21.70 3.97 -11.89
C ILE A 72 -21.75 5.15 -10.91
N GLY A 73 -20.59 5.72 -10.55
CA GLY A 73 -20.48 6.82 -9.59
C GLY A 73 -20.66 6.41 -8.13
N ASP A 74 -20.52 5.13 -7.80
CA ASP A 74 -20.59 4.63 -6.42
C ASP A 74 -19.23 4.81 -5.73
N ARG A 75 -19.06 5.98 -5.13
CA ARG A 75 -17.85 6.37 -4.40
C ARG A 75 -17.56 5.46 -3.21
N TYR A 76 -18.60 4.93 -2.55
CA TYR A 76 -18.40 4.06 -1.39
C TYR A 76 -17.83 2.70 -1.82
N GLY A 77 -18.41 2.10 -2.86
CA GLY A 77 -17.89 0.85 -3.43
C GLY A 77 -16.47 1.01 -3.98
N GLU A 78 -16.16 2.15 -4.60
CA GLU A 78 -14.81 2.48 -5.04
C GLU A 78 -13.81 2.54 -3.88
N SER A 79 -14.13 3.25 -2.80
CA SER A 79 -13.25 3.32 -1.62
C SER A 79 -12.98 1.94 -1.03
N GLN A 80 -13.99 1.06 -1.00
CA GLN A 80 -13.82 -0.31 -0.52
C GLN A 80 -12.88 -1.13 -1.42
N CYS A 81 -13.00 -1.00 -2.75
CA CYS A 81 -12.08 -1.67 -3.66
C CYS A 81 -10.63 -1.17 -3.51
N LEU A 82 -10.43 0.13 -3.32
CA LEU A 82 -9.10 0.71 -3.06
C LEU A 82 -8.52 0.20 -1.73
N GLU A 83 -9.33 0.11 -0.67
CA GLU A 83 -8.94 -0.45 0.63
C GLU A 83 -8.46 -1.89 0.48
N LEU A 84 -9.27 -2.74 -0.17
CA LEU A 84 -8.96 -4.16 -0.40
C LEU A 84 -7.72 -4.37 -1.28
N LEU A 85 -7.51 -3.54 -2.30
CA LEU A 85 -6.29 -3.56 -3.09
C LEU A 85 -5.07 -3.24 -2.21
N GLY A 86 -5.17 -2.20 -1.39
CA GLY A 86 -4.13 -1.83 -0.43
C GLY A 86 -3.76 -2.98 0.50
N GLU A 87 -4.76 -3.60 1.13
CA GLU A 87 -4.57 -4.78 1.99
C GLU A 87 -3.91 -5.95 1.25
N SER A 88 -4.30 -6.21 -0.01
CA SER A 88 -3.72 -7.26 -0.84
C SER A 88 -2.23 -7.01 -1.14
N PHE A 89 -1.84 -5.76 -1.43
CA PHE A 89 -0.43 -5.40 -1.64
C PHE A 89 0.38 -5.50 -0.33
N LEU A 90 -0.19 -5.05 0.80
CA LEU A 90 0.46 -5.20 2.10
C LEU A 90 0.67 -6.68 2.47
N ALA A 91 -0.30 -7.55 2.21
CA ALA A 91 -0.20 -8.99 2.44
C ALA A 91 0.90 -9.66 1.60
N GLN A 92 1.26 -9.09 0.45
CA GLN A 92 2.37 -9.52 -0.40
C GLN A 92 3.72 -8.92 0.02
N GLY A 93 3.75 -8.05 1.04
CA GLY A 93 4.95 -7.33 1.46
C GLY A 93 5.27 -6.09 0.62
N GLN A 94 4.41 -5.72 -0.33
CA GLN A 94 4.54 -4.53 -1.18
C GLN A 94 4.00 -3.31 -0.43
N ARG A 95 4.75 -2.86 0.57
CA ARG A 95 4.33 -1.80 1.51
C ARG A 95 4.02 -0.48 0.81
N THR A 96 4.91 -0.04 -0.08
CA THR A 96 4.78 1.27 -0.77
C THR A 96 3.51 1.33 -1.62
N GLU A 97 3.26 0.30 -2.43
CA GLU A 97 2.05 0.18 -3.24
C GLU A 97 0.81 0.07 -2.35
N GLY A 98 0.85 -0.76 -1.30
CA GLY A 98 -0.26 -0.94 -0.37
C GLY A 98 -0.68 0.36 0.31
N VAL A 99 0.29 1.13 0.83
CA VAL A 99 0.04 2.46 1.44
C VAL A 99 -0.52 3.43 0.41
N THR A 100 -0.03 3.41 -0.83
CA THR A 100 -0.55 4.30 -1.90
C THR A 100 -2.04 4.06 -2.15
N TRP A 101 -2.47 2.80 -2.21
CA TRP A 101 -3.88 2.45 -2.39
C TRP A 101 -4.73 2.81 -1.15
N LEU A 102 -4.22 2.55 0.06
CA LEU A 102 -4.91 2.93 1.31
C LEU A 102 -5.07 4.43 1.48
N VAL A 103 -4.10 5.24 1.03
CA VAL A 103 -4.21 6.70 1.03
C VAL A 103 -5.35 7.16 0.11
N GLN A 104 -5.45 6.59 -1.10
CA GLN A 104 -6.56 6.90 -2.01
C GLN A 104 -7.90 6.49 -1.42
N ALA A 105 -7.99 5.31 -0.78
CA ALA A 105 -9.20 4.85 -0.11
C ALA A 105 -9.61 5.80 1.02
N ARG A 106 -8.66 6.20 1.88
CA ARG A 106 -8.88 7.16 2.98
C ARG A 106 -9.41 8.48 2.47
N ASP A 107 -8.76 9.06 1.47
CA ASP A 107 -9.11 10.38 0.95
C ASP A 107 -10.54 10.35 0.37
N LEU A 108 -10.88 9.28 -0.36
CA LEU A 108 -12.24 9.09 -0.88
C LEU A 108 -13.28 8.84 0.22
N PHE A 109 -12.93 8.10 1.29
CA PHE A 109 -13.79 7.96 2.47
C PHE A 109 -14.05 9.28 3.18
N LEU A 110 -13.05 10.17 3.28
CA LEU A 110 -13.22 11.52 3.83
C LEU A 110 -14.13 12.38 2.95
N GLU A 111 -13.97 12.30 1.63
CA GLU A 111 -14.82 13.04 0.68
C GLU A 111 -16.31 12.69 0.83
N ILE A 112 -16.62 11.43 1.11
CA ILE A 112 -18.02 10.96 1.30
C ILE A 112 -18.51 11.03 2.76
N GLY A 113 -17.70 11.56 3.68
CA GLY A 113 -18.06 11.69 5.11
C GLY A 113 -18.04 10.39 5.91
N SER A 114 -17.33 9.37 5.43
CA SER A 114 -17.12 8.07 6.10
C SER A 114 -15.90 8.10 7.02
N ASP A 115 -15.88 9.00 8.01
CA ASP A 115 -14.73 9.24 8.88
C ASP A 115 -14.24 7.97 9.60
N GLY A 116 -15.15 7.09 10.00
CA GLY A 116 -14.80 5.82 10.65
C GLY A 116 -14.02 4.86 9.75
N GLN A 117 -14.27 4.87 8.44
CA GLN A 117 -13.51 4.06 7.49
C GLN A 117 -12.18 4.73 7.14
N ALA A 118 -12.18 6.06 6.98
CA ALA A 118 -10.95 6.82 6.79
C ALA A 118 -9.97 6.65 7.96
N ALA A 119 -10.48 6.62 9.19
CA ALA A 119 -9.68 6.35 10.39
C ALA A 119 -9.04 4.96 10.34
N ARG A 120 -9.79 3.93 9.95
CA ARG A 120 -9.25 2.56 9.79
C ARG A 120 -8.15 2.47 8.73
N CYS A 121 -8.31 3.16 7.59
CA CYS A 121 -7.25 3.25 6.59
C CYS A 121 -6.00 3.94 7.18
N SER A 122 -6.19 5.01 7.96
CA SER A 122 -5.11 5.76 8.61
C SER A 122 -4.35 4.91 9.63
N GLU A 123 -5.06 4.19 10.50
CA GLU A 123 -4.47 3.25 11.46
C GLU A 123 -3.62 2.18 10.76
N THR A 124 -4.12 1.65 9.63
CA THR A 124 -3.39 0.65 8.85
C THR A 124 -2.12 1.24 8.23
N ILE A 125 -2.19 2.46 7.70
CA ILE A 125 -1.02 3.18 7.14
C ILE A 125 0.03 3.43 8.23
N GLU A 126 -0.41 3.95 9.39
CA GLU A 126 0.47 4.23 10.53
C GLU A 126 1.20 2.97 11.00
N GLY A 127 0.48 1.86 11.17
CA GLY A 127 1.10 0.58 11.56
C GLY A 127 2.13 0.07 10.55
N VAL A 128 1.94 0.33 9.25
CA VAL A 128 2.93 -0.03 8.22
C VAL A 128 4.19 0.82 8.36
N VAL A 129 4.06 2.14 8.56
CA VAL A 129 5.19 3.07 8.70
C VAL A 129 5.98 2.81 10.00
N GLU A 130 5.29 2.54 11.11
CA GLU A 130 5.94 2.18 12.38
C GLU A 130 6.77 0.89 12.24
N SER A 131 6.22 -0.12 11.55
CA SER A 131 6.95 -1.37 11.29
C SER A 131 8.22 -1.17 10.44
N GLU A 132 8.27 -0.14 9.60
CA GLU A 132 9.48 0.22 8.84
C GLU A 132 10.51 0.94 9.71
N ALA A 133 10.08 1.83 10.59
CA ALA A 133 10.96 2.56 11.50
C ALA A 133 11.69 1.62 12.49
N GLU A 134 11.00 0.62 13.02
CA GLU A 134 11.59 -0.39 13.91
C GLU A 134 12.60 -1.30 13.20
N ASN A 135 12.36 -1.61 11.92
CA ASN A 135 13.25 -2.43 11.10
C ASN A 135 14.56 -1.68 10.75
N LEU A 136 14.49 -0.35 10.60
CA LEU A 136 15.66 0.50 10.40
C LEU A 136 16.45 0.76 11.69
N GLY A 137 15.79 0.76 12.86
CA GLY A 137 16.43 0.98 14.16
C GLY A 137 17.24 -0.20 14.71
N SER A 138 17.10 -1.41 14.15
CA SER A 138 17.81 -2.62 14.60
C SER A 138 19.11 -2.90 13.83
N GLY A 139 19.52 -2.02 12.91
CA GLY A 139 20.68 -2.20 12.02
C GLY A 139 21.99 -1.55 12.46
N GLU A 140 22.01 -0.80 13.57
CA GLU A 140 23.21 -0.07 14.05
C GLU A 140 23.72 -0.62 15.38
N ASP A 141 24.31 -1.82 15.37
CA ASP A 141 25.24 -2.27 16.41
C ASP A 141 26.37 -3.06 15.75
N GLY A 142 27.31 -2.34 15.16
CA GLY A 142 28.41 -2.92 14.41
C GLY A 142 29.54 -1.95 14.11
N LEU A 143 29.83 -1.00 15.00
CA LEU A 143 31.09 -0.27 14.96
C LEU A 143 32.13 -1.00 15.82
N PRO A 144 33.20 -1.59 15.22
CA PRO A 144 34.29 -2.13 16.01
C PRO A 144 35.04 -0.98 16.69
N SER A 145 34.81 -0.83 17.99
CA SER A 145 35.72 -0.15 18.91
C SER A 145 37.01 -0.96 18.97
N SER A 146 38.04 -0.55 18.24
CA SER A 146 39.42 -0.96 18.49
C SER A 146 40.39 0.05 17.87
N ALA A 147 40.95 0.87 18.76
CA ALA A 147 42.35 1.24 18.83
C ALA A 147 43.09 1.59 17.52
N GLU A 148 43.30 2.89 17.31
CA GLU A 148 44.57 3.35 16.76
C GLU A 148 45.32 4.16 17.82
N GLN A 149 46.54 3.69 18.05
CA GLN A 149 47.46 4.10 19.08
C GLN A 149 48.13 5.43 18.69
N SER A 150 48.52 6.15 19.72
CA SER A 150 49.45 7.28 19.73
C SER A 150 50.74 7.04 18.92
N GLU A 151 51.16 8.04 18.16
CA GLU A 151 52.57 8.36 17.86
C GLU A 151 52.62 9.87 17.51
N THR A 152 53.01 10.72 18.47
CA THR A 152 54.33 11.35 18.68
C THR A 152 54.59 12.63 17.87
N GLU A 153 55.11 13.61 18.62
CA GLU A 153 55.49 14.97 18.29
C GLU A 153 56.46 15.09 17.09
N HIS A 154 56.37 16.17 16.31
CA HIS A 154 57.53 17.07 16.15
C HIS A 154 57.17 18.45 15.59
N GLU A 155 57.74 19.46 16.24
CA GLU A 155 57.90 20.85 15.82
C GLU A 155 58.54 20.93 14.42
N ASP A 156 58.13 21.90 13.61
CA ASP A 156 59.11 22.87 13.11
C ASP A 156 58.45 24.14 12.58
N ALA A 157 59.01 25.27 13.02
CA ALA A 157 58.69 26.61 12.61
C ALA A 157 59.43 26.96 11.31
N ALA A 158 58.75 27.63 10.38
CA ALA A 158 59.44 28.50 9.41
C ALA A 158 58.55 29.66 8.96
N VAL A 159 59.07 30.84 9.25
CA VAL A 159 58.68 32.19 8.84
C VAL A 159 59.00 32.43 7.35
N GLY A 160 58.26 33.32 6.70
CA GLY A 160 58.70 34.07 5.51
C GLY A 160 57.58 34.20 4.49
N GLY A 161 56.94 35.36 4.35
CA GLY A 161 57.39 36.41 3.41
C GLY A 161 56.76 36.10 2.05
N GLY A 162 55.76 36.81 1.56
CA GLY A 162 55.83 38.22 1.20
C GLY A 162 55.49 38.32 -0.29
N ASN A 163 54.42 39.06 -0.57
CA ASN A 163 54.24 39.96 -1.71
C ASN A 163 54.18 39.47 -3.17
N ASP A 164 53.30 40.20 -3.85
CA ASP A 164 53.37 40.71 -5.22
C ASP A 164 52.77 39.88 -6.37
N ASP A 165 51.59 40.37 -6.76
CA ASP A 165 51.31 40.95 -8.08
C ASP A 165 51.22 40.09 -9.33
N SER A 166 50.41 40.64 -10.23
CA SER A 166 50.26 40.36 -11.66
C SER A 166 49.36 39.17 -12.01
N ASP A 167 48.50 39.21 -13.02
CA ASP A 167 48.04 40.28 -13.90
C ASP A 167 46.94 39.65 -14.81
N ILE A 168 46.00 40.49 -15.23
CA ILE A 168 45.52 40.64 -16.62
C ILE A 168 44.69 39.50 -17.30
N TYR A 169 43.44 39.88 -17.60
CA TYR A 169 42.68 39.74 -18.86
C TYR A 169 42.97 38.56 -19.83
N GLY A 170 41.88 37.88 -20.19
CA GLY A 170 41.44 37.86 -21.60
C GLY A 170 41.33 36.50 -22.28
N LYS A 171 40.10 36.00 -22.45
CA LYS A 171 39.36 35.95 -23.75
C LYS A 171 38.03 35.22 -23.59
#